data_AF-A0AAF0J6E3-F1
#
_entry.id   AF-A0AAF0J6E3-F1
#
_cell.length_a   1.000
_cell.length_b   1.000
_cell.length_c   1.000
_cell.angle_alpha   90.00
_cell.angle_beta   90.00
_cell.angle_gamma   90.00
#
_symmetry.space_group_name_H-M   'P 1'
#
loop_
_entity.id
_entity.type
_entity.pdbx_description
1 polymer ?
#
loop_
_entity_poly.entity_id
_entity_poly.type
_entity_poly.pdbx_seq_one_letter_code
_entity_poly.pdbx_strand_id
1 'polypeptide(L)'
;MTNQPTPTPLAAHFPSLAALPRDVLEELDRDDTYFDAIFHTLPQVRRLYEDHAALLEKVEHAAARNTALRPELERLREETRDAFTHARTAEAEWPTAALLMQEEAKRFHPAALESALQQQAEHASRLSDELASAFINGTAPPAGIQCGDGALNVRLDADRQDTTTFLLHYKTLRTLHHKLLSWLSFTVTLSALAAGLLNFGDRIGRVSAALFSLVAIAIMLYALFIYHWRAVAIRNRGSGPYDDRLGPTVLSVLLLTAILVNFVLRFNE
;
A
#
# COMPACT_ATOMS: atom_id res chain seq x y z
N MET A 1 -93.12 50.71 -25.37
CA MET A 1 -91.97 51.15 -26.18
C MET A 1 -90.72 50.86 -25.36
N THR A 2 -90.08 49.73 -25.65
CA THR A 2 -88.88 49.24 -24.95
C THR A 2 -87.67 50.05 -25.43
N ASN A 3 -87.22 51.03 -24.64
CA ASN A 3 -85.95 51.71 -24.88
C ASN A 3 -84.82 50.67 -24.77
N GLN A 4 -84.26 50.25 -25.89
CA GLN A 4 -82.99 49.55 -25.87
C GLN A 4 -81.86 50.55 -25.60
N PRO A 5 -81.02 50.34 -24.58
CA PRO A 5 -79.89 51.22 -24.33
C PRO A 5 -78.87 51.08 -25.47
N THR A 6 -78.40 52.22 -25.97
CA THR A 6 -77.32 52.30 -26.97
C THR A 6 -76.06 51.60 -26.45
N PRO A 7 -75.35 50.80 -27.27
CA PRO A 7 -74.16 50.08 -26.84
C PRO A 7 -73.00 51.06 -26.65
N THR A 8 -72.83 51.55 -25.43
CA THR A 8 -71.63 52.29 -25.04
C THR A 8 -70.47 51.29 -24.85
N PRO A 9 -69.22 51.69 -25.10
CA PRO A 9 -68.06 50.82 -24.90
C PRO A 9 -67.98 50.29 -23.45
N LEU A 10 -68.45 51.08 -22.49
CA LEU A 10 -68.53 50.68 -21.09
C LEU A 10 -69.53 49.52 -20.87
N ALA A 11 -70.68 49.54 -21.55
CA ALA A 11 -71.68 48.47 -21.48
C ALA A 11 -71.17 47.15 -22.10
N ALA A 12 -70.25 47.22 -23.06
CA ALA A 12 -69.62 46.03 -23.63
C ALA A 12 -68.61 45.38 -22.65
N HIS A 13 -67.89 46.17 -21.86
CA HIS A 13 -66.95 45.66 -20.85
C HIS A 13 -67.64 45.18 -19.56
N PHE A 14 -68.78 45.78 -19.21
CA PHE A 14 -69.52 45.48 -17.98
C PHE A 14 -71.00 45.11 -18.25
N PRO A 15 -71.25 43.99 -18.94
CA PRO A 15 -72.60 43.61 -19.36
C PRO A 15 -73.55 43.34 -18.19
N SER A 16 -73.03 42.92 -17.03
CA SER A 16 -73.82 42.69 -15.81
C SER A 16 -74.29 43.99 -15.16
N LEU A 17 -73.53 45.08 -15.28
CA LEU A 17 -73.93 46.41 -14.78
C LEU A 17 -74.88 47.10 -15.77
N ALA A 18 -74.66 46.92 -17.07
CA ALA A 18 -75.52 47.46 -18.11
C ALA A 18 -76.94 46.84 -18.12
N ALA A 19 -77.11 45.66 -17.51
CA ALA A 19 -78.40 44.99 -17.37
C ALA A 19 -79.25 45.50 -16.19
N LEU A 20 -78.68 46.31 -15.29
CA LEU A 20 -79.41 46.87 -14.15
C LEU A 20 -80.29 48.06 -14.57
N PRO A 21 -81.51 48.20 -14.01
CA PRO A 21 -82.37 49.34 -14.30
C PRO A 21 -81.77 50.65 -13.76
N ARG A 22 -82.07 51.76 -14.42
CA ARG A 22 -81.52 53.08 -14.11
C ARG A 22 -81.77 53.51 -12.65
N ASP A 23 -82.95 53.21 -12.13
CA ASP A 23 -83.35 53.56 -10.76
C ASP A 23 -82.42 52.90 -9.72
N VAL A 24 -81.97 51.67 -10.00
CA VAL A 24 -81.02 50.93 -9.14
C VAL A 24 -79.62 51.53 -9.24
N LEU A 25 -79.21 52.04 -10.40
CA LEU A 25 -77.91 52.71 -10.57
C LEU A 25 -77.85 54.07 -9.87
N GLU A 26 -78.96 54.81 -9.81
CA GLU A 26 -79.04 56.08 -9.07
C GLU A 26 -79.06 55.88 -7.55
N GLU A 27 -79.63 54.77 -7.08
CA GLU A 27 -79.61 54.38 -5.67
C GLU A 27 -78.23 53.85 -5.24
N LEU A 28 -77.52 53.19 -6.17
CA LEU A 28 -76.13 52.74 -6.00
C LEU A 28 -75.14 53.89 -5.75
N ASP A 29 -75.37 55.06 -6.34
CA ASP A 29 -74.53 56.27 -6.16
C ASP A 29 -74.86 57.01 -4.85
N ARG A 30 -76.00 56.73 -4.23
CA ARG A 30 -76.51 57.45 -3.06
C ARG A 30 -76.25 56.73 -1.74
N ASP A 31 -76.18 55.39 -1.75
CA ASP A 31 -75.99 54.56 -0.55
C ASP A 31 -74.80 53.61 -0.72
N ASP A 32 -73.71 53.89 0.00
CA ASP A 32 -72.49 53.10 0.00
C ASP A 32 -72.72 51.64 0.44
N THR A 33 -73.69 51.39 1.31
CA THR A 33 -73.97 50.04 1.82
C THR A 33 -74.71 49.19 0.79
N TYR A 34 -75.58 49.82 0.01
CA TYR A 34 -76.27 49.18 -1.10
C TYR A 34 -75.32 48.93 -2.28
N PHE A 35 -74.40 49.88 -2.54
CA PHE A 35 -73.30 49.69 -3.47
C PHE A 35 -72.49 48.45 -3.13
N ASP A 36 -72.03 48.32 -1.88
CA ASP A 36 -71.18 47.22 -1.44
C ASP A 36 -71.89 45.86 -1.60
N ALA A 37 -73.17 45.80 -1.24
CA ALA A 37 -73.98 44.61 -1.40
C ALA A 37 -74.12 44.18 -2.87
N ILE A 38 -74.45 45.11 -3.78
CA ILE A 38 -74.58 44.82 -5.22
C ILE A 38 -73.20 44.50 -5.83
N PHE A 39 -72.15 45.22 -5.43
CA PHE A 39 -70.79 45.02 -5.92
C PHE A 39 -70.28 43.60 -5.65
N HIS A 40 -70.49 43.10 -4.43
CA HIS A 40 -70.13 41.73 -4.06
C HIS A 40 -70.99 40.65 -4.74
N THR A 41 -72.18 41.00 -5.25
CA THR A 41 -73.02 40.06 -6.00
C THR A 41 -72.66 39.95 -7.49
N LEU A 42 -71.85 40.87 -8.01
CA LEU A 42 -71.45 40.87 -9.42
C LEU A 42 -70.67 39.58 -9.77
N PRO A 43 -71.03 38.88 -10.86
CA PRO A 43 -70.43 37.59 -11.20
C PRO A 43 -68.94 37.69 -11.51
N GLN A 44 -68.47 38.82 -12.07
CA GLN A 44 -67.05 39.05 -12.34
C GLN A 44 -66.25 39.24 -11.05
N VAL A 45 -66.78 40.02 -10.10
CA VAL A 45 -66.16 40.30 -8.80
C VAL A 45 -66.11 39.02 -7.96
N ARG A 46 -67.19 38.25 -7.94
CA ARG A 46 -67.25 36.95 -7.26
C ARG A 46 -66.22 35.95 -7.80
N ARG A 47 -66.09 35.83 -9.13
CA ARG A 47 -65.05 34.98 -9.76
C ARG A 47 -63.65 35.41 -9.35
N LEU A 48 -63.38 36.71 -9.31
CA LEU A 48 -62.08 37.23 -8.89
C LEU A 48 -61.77 36.88 -7.43
N TYR A 49 -62.76 36.97 -6.52
CA TYR A 49 -62.60 36.51 -5.14
C TYR A 49 -62.40 35.00 -5.04
N GLU A 50 -63.13 34.21 -5.81
CA GLU A 50 -62.98 32.75 -5.87
C GLU A 50 -61.58 32.35 -6.38
N ASP A 51 -61.09 33.00 -7.44
CA ASP A 51 -59.76 32.79 -8.00
C ASP A 51 -58.67 33.23 -7.01
N HIS A 52 -58.85 34.37 -6.34
CA HIS A 52 -57.94 34.85 -5.32
C HIS A 52 -57.85 33.89 -4.14
N ALA A 53 -58.98 33.40 -3.64
CA ALA A 53 -59.03 32.42 -2.56
C ALA A 53 -58.33 31.11 -2.96
N ALA A 54 -58.56 30.62 -4.19
CA ALA A 54 -57.90 29.42 -4.71
C ALA A 54 -56.38 29.59 -4.86
N LEU A 55 -55.90 30.78 -5.20
CA LEU A 55 -54.46 31.09 -5.22
C LEU A 55 -53.87 31.14 -3.82
N LEU A 56 -54.59 31.73 -2.87
CA LEU A 56 -54.17 31.84 -1.47
C LEU A 56 -54.00 30.44 -0.87
N GLU A 57 -54.98 29.55 -1.06
CA GLU A 57 -54.91 28.15 -0.61
C GLU A 57 -53.70 27.41 -1.19
N LYS A 58 -53.39 27.62 -2.49
CA LYS A 58 -52.20 27.01 -3.12
C LYS A 58 -50.90 27.51 -2.50
N VAL A 59 -50.81 28.81 -2.21
CA VAL A 59 -49.64 29.41 -1.58
C VAL A 59 -49.48 28.91 -0.15
N GLU A 60 -50.56 28.85 0.62
CA GLU A 60 -50.56 28.30 1.98
C GLU A 60 -50.14 26.83 2.00
N HIS A 61 -50.67 26.02 1.09
CA HIS A 61 -50.30 24.61 0.97
C HIS A 61 -48.83 24.44 0.53
N ALA A 62 -48.34 25.29 -0.38
CA ALA A 62 -46.92 25.30 -0.75
C ALA A 62 -46.02 25.70 0.44
N ALA A 63 -46.42 26.72 1.21
CA ALA A 63 -45.72 27.15 2.41
C ALA A 63 -45.70 26.04 3.47
N ALA A 64 -46.83 25.36 3.70
CA ALA A 64 -46.94 24.23 4.63
C ALA A 64 -46.06 23.05 4.23
N ARG A 65 -45.97 22.73 2.93
CA ARG A 65 -45.02 21.72 2.44
C ARG A 65 -43.57 22.14 2.65
N ASN A 66 -43.24 23.39 2.38
CA ASN A 66 -41.88 23.91 2.59
C ASN A 66 -41.48 23.88 4.07
N THR A 67 -42.37 24.24 4.99
CA THR A 67 -42.11 24.16 6.43
C THR A 67 -42.01 22.72 6.92
N ALA A 68 -42.81 21.79 6.37
CA ALA A 68 -42.73 20.38 6.71
C ALA A 68 -41.43 19.71 6.26
N LEU A 69 -40.87 20.08 5.10
CA LEU A 69 -39.62 19.52 4.57
C LEU A 69 -38.35 20.11 5.22
N ARG A 70 -38.46 21.30 5.81
CA ARG A 70 -37.35 22.01 6.43
C ARG A 70 -36.54 21.18 7.44
N PRO A 71 -37.13 20.49 8.44
CA PRO A 71 -36.36 19.73 9.42
C PRO A 71 -35.56 18.56 8.81
N GLU A 72 -36.10 17.88 7.78
CA GLU A 72 -35.39 16.79 7.11
C GLU A 72 -34.18 17.32 6.32
N LEU A 73 -34.34 18.44 5.63
CA LEU A 73 -33.25 19.09 4.91
C LEU A 73 -32.18 19.65 5.85
N GLU A 74 -32.57 20.23 6.97
CA GLU A 74 -31.64 20.70 8.01
C GLU A 74 -30.84 19.53 8.60
N ARG A 75 -31.52 18.43 8.94
CA ARG A 75 -30.87 17.21 9.42
C ARG A 75 -29.88 16.64 8.40
N LEU A 76 -30.28 16.48 7.14
CA LEU A 76 -29.41 15.93 6.09
C LEU A 76 -28.17 16.82 5.88
N ARG A 77 -28.35 18.14 6.00
CA ARG A 77 -27.26 19.11 5.91
C ARG A 77 -26.28 18.97 7.07
N GLU A 78 -26.77 18.74 8.29
CA GLU A 78 -25.94 18.49 9.46
C GLU A 78 -25.16 17.17 9.31
N GLU A 79 -25.83 16.08 8.96
CA GLU A 79 -25.18 14.77 8.72
C GLU A 79 -24.07 14.87 7.65
N THR A 80 -24.35 15.57 6.55
CA THR A 80 -23.37 15.79 5.49
C THR A 80 -22.18 16.63 5.96
N ARG A 81 -22.46 17.67 6.76
CA ARG A 81 -21.42 18.52 7.33
C ARG A 81 -20.53 17.72 8.28
N ASP A 82 -21.12 16.88 9.13
CA ASP A 82 -20.40 16.09 10.12
C ASP A 82 -19.59 14.97 9.47
N ALA A 83 -20.13 14.31 8.44
CA ALA A 83 -19.37 13.35 7.65
C ALA A 83 -18.18 14.01 6.94
N PHE A 84 -18.38 15.22 6.40
CA PHE A 84 -17.31 15.98 5.74
C PHE A 84 -16.23 16.43 6.72
N THR A 85 -16.60 16.94 7.90
CA THR A 85 -15.63 17.35 8.93
C THR A 85 -14.82 16.15 9.40
N HIS A 86 -15.47 15.01 9.66
CA HIS A 86 -14.79 13.77 10.03
C HIS A 86 -13.82 13.29 8.95
N ALA A 87 -14.22 13.34 7.67
CA ALA A 87 -13.32 13.00 6.57
C ALA A 87 -12.11 13.93 6.50
N ARG A 88 -12.30 15.24 6.71
CA ARG A 88 -11.21 16.23 6.71
C ARG A 88 -10.28 16.08 7.91
N THR A 89 -10.79 15.75 9.10
CA THR A 89 -9.95 15.48 10.25
C THR A 89 -9.12 14.22 10.04
N ALA A 90 -9.74 13.14 9.52
CA ALA A 90 -9.03 11.91 9.19
C ALA A 90 -7.95 12.13 8.11
N GLU A 91 -8.23 12.94 7.09
CA GLU A 91 -7.25 13.33 6.07
C GLU A 91 -6.06 14.11 6.66
N ALA A 92 -6.31 14.98 7.64
CA ALA A 92 -5.26 15.73 8.33
C ALA A 92 -4.37 14.84 9.22
N GLU A 93 -4.94 13.77 9.80
CA GLU A 93 -4.23 12.80 10.65
C GLU A 93 -3.52 11.69 9.85
N TRP A 94 -3.97 11.43 8.62
CA TRP A 94 -3.38 10.40 7.75
C TRP A 94 -1.86 10.50 7.55
N PRO A 95 -1.25 11.67 7.25
CA PRO A 95 0.18 11.73 6.97
C PRO A 95 1.04 11.35 8.18
N THR A 96 0.64 11.72 9.40
CA THR A 96 1.39 11.33 10.60
C THR A 96 1.25 9.84 10.88
N ALA A 97 0.04 9.29 10.77
CA ALA A 97 -0.20 7.86 10.90
C ALA A 97 0.59 7.05 9.85
N ALA A 98 0.60 7.50 8.60
CA ALA A 98 1.35 6.86 7.51
C ALA A 98 2.86 6.88 7.76
N LEU A 99 3.41 7.99 8.27
CA LEU A 99 4.82 8.08 8.66
C LEU A 99 5.16 7.10 9.77
N LEU A 100 4.36 7.04 10.83
CA LEU A 100 4.56 6.11 11.94
C LEU A 100 4.50 4.65 11.46
N MET A 101 3.51 4.31 10.62
CA MET A 101 3.43 2.99 10.01
C MET A 101 4.66 2.67 9.15
N GLN A 102 5.19 3.64 8.40
CA GLN A 102 6.37 3.44 7.57
C GLN A 102 7.65 3.27 8.40
N GLU A 103 7.80 4.00 9.51
CA GLU A 103 8.93 3.84 10.43
C GLU A 103 8.93 2.46 11.09
N GLU A 104 7.77 2.01 11.57
CA GLU A 104 7.62 0.68 12.14
C GLU A 104 7.82 -0.40 11.07
N ALA A 105 7.24 -0.21 9.87
CA ALA A 105 7.44 -1.12 8.75
C ALA A 105 8.92 -1.21 8.36
N LYS A 106 9.70 -0.11 8.36
CA LYS A 106 11.15 -0.16 8.08
C LYS A 106 11.91 -0.99 9.13
N ARG A 107 11.54 -0.92 10.40
CA ARG A 107 12.17 -1.68 11.49
C ARG A 107 11.81 -3.16 11.44
N PHE A 108 10.56 -3.48 11.15
CA PHE A 108 10.02 -4.83 11.19
C PHE A 108 9.88 -5.49 9.81
N HIS A 109 10.38 -4.85 8.75
CA HIS A 109 10.41 -5.47 7.43
C HIS A 109 11.29 -6.72 7.47
N PRO A 110 10.87 -7.87 6.91
CA PRO A 110 11.64 -9.11 6.98
C PRO A 110 13.07 -8.94 6.44
N ALA A 111 13.25 -8.20 5.34
CA ALA A 111 14.58 -7.91 4.80
C ALA A 111 15.45 -6.98 5.68
N ALA A 112 14.82 -6.08 6.45
CA ALA A 112 15.54 -5.21 7.38
C ALA A 112 15.98 -5.98 8.62
N LEU A 113 15.13 -6.87 9.12
CA LEU A 113 15.47 -7.81 10.20
C LEU A 113 16.58 -8.78 9.76
N GLU A 114 16.51 -9.31 8.55
CA GLU A 114 17.53 -10.19 8.01
C GLU A 114 18.89 -9.47 7.86
N SER A 115 18.89 -8.26 7.29
CA SER A 115 20.13 -7.48 7.15
C SER A 115 20.69 -7.05 8.51
N ALA A 116 19.83 -6.70 9.47
CA ALA A 116 20.26 -6.42 10.85
C ALA A 116 20.87 -7.67 11.51
N LEU A 117 20.27 -8.85 11.36
CA LEU A 117 20.81 -10.12 11.86
C LEU A 117 22.15 -10.45 11.23
N GLN A 118 22.29 -10.26 9.91
CA GLN A 118 23.55 -10.46 9.21
C GLN A 118 24.63 -9.50 9.73
N GLN A 119 24.31 -8.22 9.91
CA GLN A 119 25.24 -7.24 10.47
C GLN A 119 25.67 -7.59 11.91
N GLN A 120 24.75 -8.04 12.75
CA GLN A 120 25.06 -8.46 14.12
C GLN A 120 25.93 -9.73 14.14
N ALA A 121 25.65 -10.70 13.27
CA ALA A 121 26.46 -11.91 13.12
C ALA A 121 27.88 -11.59 12.63
N GLU A 122 28.01 -10.68 11.66
CA GLU A 122 29.31 -10.18 11.20
C GLU A 122 30.06 -9.44 12.32
N HIS A 123 29.37 -8.57 13.05
CA HIS A 123 29.94 -7.83 14.17
C HIS A 123 30.46 -8.77 15.26
N ALA A 124 29.67 -9.78 15.66
CA ALA A 124 30.09 -10.82 16.60
C ALA A 124 31.32 -11.59 16.09
N SER A 125 31.37 -11.89 14.78
CA SER A 125 32.54 -12.55 14.20
C SER A 125 33.78 -11.67 14.21
N ARG A 126 33.65 -10.37 13.93
CA ARG A 126 34.78 -9.41 14.00
C ARG A 126 35.33 -9.31 15.41
N LEU A 127 34.46 -9.21 16.41
CA LEU A 127 34.89 -9.20 17.82
C LEU A 127 35.63 -10.49 18.21
N SER A 128 35.19 -11.64 17.71
CA SER A 128 35.91 -12.91 17.92
C SER A 128 37.30 -12.91 17.28
N ASP A 129 37.44 -12.34 16.08
CA ASP A 129 38.73 -12.26 15.38
C ASP A 129 39.66 -11.25 16.06
N GLU A 130 39.14 -10.12 16.52
CA GLU A 130 39.86 -9.11 17.29
C GLU A 130 40.38 -9.70 18.61
N LEU A 131 39.55 -10.43 19.36
CA LEU A 131 39.95 -11.08 20.61
C LEU A 131 41.03 -12.15 20.37
N ALA A 132 40.89 -12.96 19.33
CA ALA A 132 41.91 -13.94 18.96
C ALA A 132 43.23 -13.26 18.56
N SER A 133 43.17 -12.14 17.83
CA SER A 133 44.35 -11.37 17.47
C SER A 133 45.02 -10.74 18.70
N ALA A 134 44.24 -10.24 19.65
CA ALA A 134 44.73 -9.65 20.88
C ALA A 134 45.47 -10.71 21.74
N PHE A 135 44.91 -11.92 21.82
CA PHE A 135 45.55 -13.05 22.49
C PHE A 135 46.89 -13.45 21.84
N ILE A 136 46.94 -13.53 20.51
CA ILE A 136 48.18 -13.86 19.77
C ILE A 136 49.25 -12.79 20.00
N ASN A 137 48.85 -11.52 19.94
CA ASN A 137 49.75 -10.37 20.07
C ASN A 137 50.11 -10.04 21.53
N GLY A 138 49.46 -10.68 22.50
CA GLY A 138 49.62 -10.37 23.93
C GLY A 138 49.12 -8.97 24.31
N THR A 139 48.29 -8.35 23.47
CA THR A 139 47.68 -7.05 23.73
C THR A 139 46.38 -7.24 24.51
N ALA A 140 46.00 -6.24 25.32
CA ALA A 140 44.73 -6.29 26.03
C ALA A 140 43.56 -6.41 25.02
N PRO A 141 42.50 -7.17 25.37
CA PRO A 141 41.30 -7.24 24.54
C PRO A 141 40.68 -5.84 24.36
N PRO A 142 39.97 -5.58 23.25
CA PRO A 142 39.34 -4.29 22.98
C PRO A 142 38.37 -3.90 24.10
N ALA A 143 38.41 -2.62 24.50
CA ALA A 143 37.60 -2.08 25.58
C ALA A 143 36.11 -2.13 25.22
N GLY A 144 35.37 -3.07 25.84
CA GLY A 144 33.95 -3.31 25.57
C GLY A 144 33.52 -4.77 25.77
N ILE A 145 34.45 -5.72 25.79
CA ILE A 145 34.16 -7.13 26.07
C ILE A 145 34.49 -7.43 27.54
N GLN A 146 33.58 -7.11 28.45
CA GLN A 146 33.59 -7.69 29.79
C GLN A 146 32.87 -9.05 29.69
N CYS A 147 33.66 -10.14 29.57
CA CYS A 147 33.16 -11.42 30.06
C CYS A 147 32.97 -11.25 31.58
N GLY A 148 31.77 -11.54 32.08
CA GLY A 148 31.36 -11.24 33.44
C GLY A 148 32.37 -11.67 34.52
N ASP A 149 32.30 -10.96 35.65
CA ASP A 149 33.05 -11.20 36.89
C ASP A 149 33.30 -12.68 37.14
N GLY A 150 34.53 -13.09 36.84
CA GLY A 150 34.92 -14.49 36.84
C GLY A 150 36.30 -14.60 36.24
N ALA A 151 37.29 -14.15 37.00
CA ALA A 151 38.69 -14.41 36.74
C ALA A 151 38.96 -15.92 36.71
N LEU A 152 38.61 -16.60 35.61
CA LEU A 152 39.17 -17.90 35.28
C LEU A 152 40.52 -17.63 34.63
N ASN A 153 41.51 -17.37 35.49
CA ASN A 153 42.91 -17.47 35.16
C ASN A 153 43.20 -18.93 34.79
N VAL A 154 42.83 -19.32 33.57
CA VAL A 154 43.31 -20.54 32.94
C VAL A 154 44.79 -20.30 32.66
N ARG A 155 45.62 -20.60 33.67
CA ARG A 155 47.03 -20.92 33.46
C ARG A 155 47.07 -22.20 32.63
N LEU A 156 46.98 -22.05 31.31
CA LEU A 156 47.40 -23.08 30.38
C LEU A 156 48.90 -22.92 30.21
N ASP A 157 49.65 -23.62 31.07
CA ASP A 157 51.00 -24.11 30.77
C ASP A 157 50.89 -25.18 29.66
N ALA A 158 50.33 -24.80 28.50
CA ALA A 158 50.28 -25.59 27.30
C ALA A 158 51.06 -24.83 26.24
N ASP A 159 52.11 -25.47 25.74
CA ASP A 159 53.03 -24.99 24.72
C ASP A 159 52.36 -24.01 23.74
N ARG A 160 52.87 -22.76 23.68
CA ARG A 160 52.28 -21.66 22.89
C ARG A 160 52.14 -22.05 21.40
N GLN A 161 52.91 -23.03 20.96
CA GLN A 161 52.90 -23.60 19.62
C GLN A 161 51.68 -24.51 19.34
N ASP A 162 51.18 -25.24 20.33
CA ASP A 162 50.00 -26.12 20.19
C ASP A 162 48.68 -25.33 20.16
N THR A 163 48.60 -24.23 20.90
CA THR A 163 47.40 -23.38 20.91
C THR A 163 47.26 -22.61 19.59
N THR A 164 48.37 -22.09 19.06
CA THR A 164 48.36 -21.35 17.78
C THR A 164 48.05 -22.25 16.59
N THR A 165 48.55 -23.49 16.58
CA THR A 165 48.23 -24.48 15.54
C THR A 165 46.76 -24.92 15.59
N PHE A 166 46.19 -25.11 16.79
CA PHE A 166 44.75 -25.37 16.96
C PHE A 166 43.88 -24.22 16.46
N LEU A 167 44.20 -22.97 16.82
CA LEU A 167 43.44 -21.80 16.40
C LEU A 167 43.50 -21.57 14.88
N LEU A 168 44.67 -21.79 14.26
CA LEU A 168 44.81 -21.75 12.80
C LEU A 168 43.96 -22.83 12.14
N HIS A 169 44.00 -24.05 12.67
CA HIS A 169 43.20 -25.17 12.17
C HIS A 169 41.69 -24.88 12.26
N TYR A 170 41.23 -24.33 13.38
CA TYR A 170 39.85 -23.88 13.57
C TYR A 170 39.44 -22.80 12.58
N LYS A 171 40.29 -21.77 12.38
CA LYS A 171 40.02 -20.69 11.42
C LYS A 171 39.94 -21.21 9.98
N THR A 172 40.82 -22.14 9.60
CA THR A 172 40.77 -22.77 8.27
C THR A 172 39.52 -23.64 8.10
N LEU A 173 39.15 -24.45 9.10
CA LEU A 173 37.91 -25.22 9.07
C LEU A 173 36.66 -24.33 8.96
N ARG A 174 36.62 -23.24 9.71
CA ARG A 174 35.50 -22.29 9.68
C ARG A 174 35.36 -21.60 8.33
N THR A 175 36.47 -21.11 7.77
CA THR A 175 36.49 -20.50 6.43
C THR A 175 36.12 -21.50 5.33
N LEU A 176 36.53 -22.76 5.45
CA LEU A 176 36.10 -23.84 4.54
C LEU A 176 34.60 -24.10 4.63
N HIS A 177 34.04 -24.18 5.84
CA HIS A 177 32.61 -24.37 6.06
C HIS A 177 31.79 -23.21 5.46
N HIS A 178 32.21 -21.96 5.68
CA HIS A 178 31.54 -20.79 5.10
C HIS A 178 31.63 -20.77 3.56
N LYS A 179 32.78 -21.13 2.98
CA LYS A 179 32.89 -21.31 1.53
C LYS A 179 31.89 -22.36 1.06
N LEU A 180 31.94 -23.58 1.60
CA LEU A 180 31.01 -24.66 1.24
C LEU A 180 29.55 -24.20 1.26
N LEU A 181 29.14 -23.51 2.33
CA LEU A 181 27.77 -23.01 2.48
C LEU A 181 27.41 -21.96 1.43
N SER A 182 28.34 -21.07 1.06
CA SER A 182 28.14 -20.09 -0.02
C SER A 182 28.00 -20.75 -1.39
N TRP A 183 28.84 -21.75 -1.71
CA TRP A 183 28.73 -22.52 -2.95
C TRP A 183 27.40 -23.30 -3.01
N LEU A 184 27.00 -23.91 -1.89
CA LEU A 184 25.73 -24.63 -1.77
C LEU A 184 24.54 -23.68 -1.99
N SER A 185 24.54 -22.51 -1.35
CA SER A 185 23.51 -21.48 -1.55
C SER A 185 23.38 -21.07 -3.02
N PHE A 186 24.49 -20.91 -3.75
CA PHE A 186 24.47 -20.57 -5.17
C PHE A 186 23.88 -21.69 -6.04
N THR A 187 24.20 -22.96 -5.74
CA THR A 187 23.60 -24.08 -6.47
C THR A 187 22.10 -24.21 -6.21
N VAL A 188 21.65 -23.88 -4.99
CA VAL A 188 20.22 -23.88 -4.63
C VAL A 188 19.48 -22.79 -5.41
N THR A 189 20.01 -21.57 -5.49
CA THR A 189 19.38 -20.50 -6.28
C THR A 189 19.33 -20.84 -7.78
N LEU A 190 20.40 -21.42 -8.32
CA LEU A 190 20.43 -21.89 -9.72
C LEU A 190 19.39 -23.01 -9.97
N SER A 191 19.23 -23.93 -9.02
CA SER A 191 18.23 -25.00 -9.09
C SER A 191 16.79 -24.48 -8.98
N ALA A 192 16.55 -23.47 -8.14
CA ALA A 192 15.24 -22.82 -8.02
C ALA A 192 14.85 -22.09 -9.31
N LEU A 193 15.82 -21.42 -9.95
CA LEU A 193 15.62 -20.78 -11.25
C LEU A 193 15.30 -21.82 -12.35
N ALA A 194 16.01 -22.95 -12.35
CA ALA A 194 15.71 -24.07 -13.25
C ALA A 194 14.31 -24.65 -13.01
N ALA A 195 13.90 -24.82 -11.75
CA ALA A 195 12.55 -25.28 -11.41
C ALA A 195 11.45 -24.30 -11.84
N GLY A 196 11.71 -22.98 -11.75
CA GLY A 196 10.81 -21.96 -12.28
C GLY A 196 10.64 -22.05 -13.80
N LEU A 197 11.74 -22.29 -14.54
CA LEU A 197 11.71 -22.53 -15.98
C LEU A 197 10.98 -23.82 -16.36
N LEU A 198 10.99 -24.86 -15.51
CA LEU A 198 10.18 -26.07 -15.75
C LEU A 198 8.67 -25.82 -15.63
N ASN A 199 8.26 -24.94 -14.72
CA ASN A 199 6.85 -24.69 -14.44
C ASN A 199 6.19 -23.85 -15.56
N PHE A 200 6.93 -22.91 -16.15
CA PHE A 200 6.41 -21.98 -17.16
C PHE A 200 7.04 -22.12 -18.56
N GLY A 201 7.97 -23.06 -18.76
CA GLY A 201 8.74 -23.17 -20.00
C GLY A 201 8.10 -24.04 -21.08
N ASP A 202 8.13 -23.55 -22.31
CA ASP A 202 7.84 -24.33 -23.52
C ASP A 202 8.78 -25.55 -23.67
N ARG A 203 8.67 -26.33 -24.75
CA ARG A 203 9.56 -27.48 -25.02
C ARG A 203 11.04 -27.12 -24.85
N ILE A 204 11.44 -25.94 -25.31
CA ILE A 204 12.80 -25.39 -25.17
C ILE A 204 13.14 -25.05 -23.71
N GLY A 205 12.19 -24.51 -22.96
CA GLY A 205 12.35 -24.18 -21.54
C GLY A 205 12.55 -25.42 -20.64
N ARG A 206 11.95 -26.55 -21.02
CA ARG A 206 12.17 -27.82 -20.32
C ARG A 206 13.57 -28.40 -20.56
N VAL A 207 14.07 -28.30 -21.79
CA VAL A 207 15.44 -28.75 -22.12
C VAL A 207 16.48 -27.86 -21.44
N SER A 208 16.26 -26.55 -21.41
CA SER A 208 17.18 -25.62 -20.72
C SER A 208 17.21 -25.85 -19.22
N ALA A 209 16.05 -26.10 -18.59
CA ALA A 209 16.00 -26.41 -17.18
C ALA A 209 16.71 -27.73 -16.82
N ALA A 210 16.58 -28.77 -17.65
CA ALA A 210 17.31 -30.03 -17.47
C ALA A 210 18.84 -29.82 -17.54
N LEU A 211 19.31 -28.99 -18.48
CA LEU A 211 20.72 -28.59 -18.57
C LEU A 211 21.18 -27.81 -17.32
N PHE A 212 20.39 -26.85 -16.84
CA PHE A 212 20.72 -26.09 -15.63
C PHE A 212 20.76 -26.97 -14.37
N SER A 213 19.85 -27.94 -14.23
CA SER A 213 19.89 -28.90 -13.13
C SER A 213 21.15 -29.76 -13.16
N LEU A 214 21.59 -30.21 -14.34
CA LEU A 214 22.82 -30.99 -14.48
C LEU A 214 24.05 -30.17 -14.08
N VAL A 215 24.11 -28.89 -14.51
CA VAL A 215 25.18 -27.96 -14.14
C VAL A 215 25.17 -27.67 -12.64
N ALA A 216 24.00 -27.47 -12.02
CA ALA A 216 23.88 -27.29 -10.58
C ALA A 216 24.42 -28.49 -9.78
N ILE A 217 24.11 -29.71 -10.23
CA ILE A 217 24.64 -30.94 -9.65
C ILE A 217 26.17 -31.02 -9.83
N ALA A 218 26.69 -30.67 -11.00
CA ALA A 218 28.13 -30.67 -11.25
C ALA A 218 28.88 -29.67 -10.35
N ILE A 219 28.32 -28.46 -10.16
CA ILE A 219 28.88 -27.44 -9.25
C ILE A 219 28.84 -27.93 -7.80
N MET A 220 27.74 -28.57 -7.38
CA MET A 220 27.61 -29.14 -6.03
C MET A 220 28.68 -30.21 -5.77
N LEU A 221 28.86 -31.14 -6.70
CA LEU A 221 29.87 -32.19 -6.59
C LEU A 221 31.28 -31.62 -6.56
N TYR A 222 31.56 -30.60 -7.36
CA TYR A 222 32.85 -29.91 -7.35
C TYR A 222 33.13 -29.23 -6.00
N ALA A 223 32.14 -28.55 -5.42
CA ALA A 223 32.26 -27.91 -4.11
C ALA A 223 32.53 -28.95 -3.00
N LEU A 224 31.84 -30.10 -3.04
CA LEU A 224 32.04 -31.20 -2.10
C LEU A 224 33.42 -31.84 -2.25
N PHE A 225 33.87 -32.05 -3.49
CA PHE A 225 35.18 -32.61 -3.78
C PHE A 225 36.30 -31.69 -3.26
N ILE A 226 36.22 -30.38 -3.52
CA ILE A 226 37.18 -29.40 -2.99
C ILE A 226 37.19 -29.39 -1.47
N TYR A 227 36.02 -29.44 -0.83
CA TYR A 227 35.91 -29.47 0.62
C TYR A 227 36.62 -30.70 1.20
N HIS A 228 36.37 -31.88 0.64
CA HIS A 228 37.01 -33.11 1.09
C HIS A 228 38.51 -33.13 0.82
N TRP A 229 38.95 -32.74 -0.39
CA TRP A 229 40.37 -32.70 -0.74
C TRP A 229 41.14 -31.77 0.20
N ARG A 230 40.56 -30.61 0.53
CA ARG A 230 41.20 -29.63 1.40
C ARG A 230 41.15 -30.03 2.88
N ALA A 231 40.08 -30.67 3.34
CA ALA A 231 40.00 -31.24 4.69
C ALA A 231 41.04 -32.36 4.89
N VAL A 232 41.25 -33.21 3.89
CA VAL A 232 42.26 -34.28 3.90
C VAL A 232 43.68 -33.71 3.81
N ALA A 233 43.90 -32.69 2.97
CA ALA A 233 45.20 -32.03 2.85
C ALA A 233 45.66 -31.40 4.17
N ILE A 234 44.74 -30.81 4.94
CA ILE A 234 45.02 -30.25 6.27
C ILE A 234 45.34 -31.37 7.28
N ARG A 235 44.61 -32.50 7.24
CA ARG A 235 44.88 -33.66 8.11
C ARG A 235 46.29 -34.22 7.90
N ASN A 236 46.81 -34.13 6.68
CA ASN A 236 48.12 -34.64 6.30
C ASN A 236 49.27 -33.63 6.47
N ARG A 237 49.05 -32.47 7.11
CA ARG A 237 50.06 -31.42 7.39
C ARG A 237 50.89 -31.00 6.17
N GLY A 238 50.33 -31.07 4.96
CA GLY A 238 51.05 -30.71 3.73
C GLY A 238 51.25 -29.20 3.62
N SER A 239 52.51 -28.74 3.60
CA SER A 239 52.90 -27.36 3.28
C SER A 239 52.80 -27.13 1.77
N GLY A 240 51.57 -26.97 1.27
CA GLY A 240 51.28 -26.66 -0.14
C GLY A 240 50.60 -25.29 -0.28
N PRO A 241 50.75 -24.59 -1.42
CA PRO A 241 50.02 -23.35 -1.67
C PRO A 241 48.52 -23.65 -1.78
N TYR A 242 47.72 -23.27 -0.78
CA TYR A 242 46.26 -23.47 -0.74
C TYR A 242 45.49 -22.37 -1.49
N ASP A 243 46.05 -21.92 -2.61
CA ASP A 243 45.50 -20.79 -3.38
C ASP A 243 44.42 -21.32 -4.32
N ASP A 244 43.15 -21.02 -4.03
CA ASP A 244 41.97 -21.45 -4.82
C ASP A 244 41.88 -20.67 -6.15
N ARG A 245 42.93 -20.73 -6.98
CA ARG A 245 43.00 -20.00 -8.27
C ARG A 245 42.09 -20.59 -9.34
N LEU A 246 41.71 -21.86 -9.19
CA LEU A 246 40.92 -22.59 -10.19
C LEU A 246 39.42 -22.66 -9.86
N GLY A 247 38.99 -22.20 -8.69
CA GLY A 247 37.58 -22.27 -8.26
C GLY A 247 36.66 -21.40 -9.13
N PRO A 248 36.86 -20.07 -9.17
CA PRO A 248 36.00 -19.15 -9.91
C PRO A 248 36.07 -19.37 -11.43
N THR A 249 37.23 -19.78 -11.95
CA THR A 249 37.43 -20.02 -13.38
C THR A 249 36.67 -21.25 -13.87
N VAL A 250 36.68 -22.36 -13.12
CA VAL A 250 35.89 -23.55 -13.44
C VAL A 250 34.39 -23.26 -13.41
N LEU A 251 33.91 -22.47 -12.44
CA LEU A 251 32.51 -22.08 -12.35
C LEU A 251 32.09 -21.21 -13.54
N SER A 252 32.90 -20.21 -13.90
CA SER A 252 32.65 -19.34 -15.06
C SER A 252 32.62 -20.14 -16.36
N VAL A 253 33.54 -21.08 -16.57
CA VAL A 253 33.58 -21.90 -17.79
C VAL A 253 32.38 -22.84 -17.88
N LEU A 254 31.97 -23.47 -16.78
CA LEU A 254 30.78 -24.32 -16.75
C LEU A 254 29.50 -23.53 -17.05
N LEU A 255 29.36 -22.34 -16.45
CA LEU A 255 28.19 -21.48 -16.67
C LEU A 255 28.15 -20.95 -18.11
N LEU A 256 29.29 -20.52 -18.65
CA LEU A 256 29.42 -20.04 -20.03
C LEU A 256 29.10 -21.15 -21.02
N THR A 257 29.56 -22.39 -20.76
CA THR A 257 29.23 -23.56 -21.57
C THR A 257 27.72 -23.85 -21.57
N ALA A 258 27.08 -23.78 -20.41
CA ALA A 258 25.62 -23.97 -20.29
C ALA A 258 24.82 -22.93 -21.07
N ILE A 259 25.25 -21.66 -21.02
CA ILE A 259 24.64 -20.56 -21.77
C ILE A 259 24.85 -20.74 -23.28
N LEU A 260 26.06 -21.11 -23.71
CA LEU A 260 26.37 -21.38 -25.12
C LEU A 260 25.52 -22.52 -25.69
N VAL A 261 25.40 -23.63 -24.96
CA VAL A 261 24.56 -24.77 -25.38
C VAL A 261 23.10 -24.34 -25.49
N ASN A 262 22.60 -23.54 -24.54
CA ASN A 262 21.24 -22.99 -24.61
C ASN A 262 21.04 -22.08 -25.83
N PHE A 263 22.01 -21.22 -26.12
CA PHE A 263 21.96 -20.31 -27.26
C PHE A 263 21.94 -21.06 -28.59
N VAL A 264 22.81 -22.05 -28.78
CA VAL A 264 22.86 -22.89 -29.99
C VAL A 264 21.57 -23.67 -30.18
N LEU A 265 21.04 -24.26 -29.11
CA LEU A 265 19.77 -25.01 -29.18
C LEU A 265 18.61 -24.11 -29.61
N ARG A 266 18.58 -22.86 -29.15
CA ARG A 266 17.53 -21.89 -29.48
C ARG A 266 17.69 -21.22 -30.85
N PHE A 267 18.91 -21.19 -31.39
CA PHE A 267 19.19 -20.61 -32.72
C PHE A 267 18.96 -21.61 -33.85
N ASN A 268 18.95 -22.91 -33.54
CA ASN A 268 18.79 -24.01 -34.50
C ASN A 268 17.34 -24.53 -34.57
N GLU A 269 16.40 -23.82 -33.97
CA GLU A 269 14.94 -24.05 -34.01
C GLU A 269 14.26 -22.79 -34.52
#